data_AF-A0A535EGF7-F1
#
_entry.id   AF-A0A535EGF7-F1
#
_cell.length_a   1.000
_cell.length_b   1.000
_cell.length_c   1.000
_cell.angle_alpha   90.00
_cell.angle_beta   90.00
_cell.angle_gamma   90.00
#
_symmetry.space_group_name_H-M   'P 1'
#
loop_
_entity.id
_entity.type
_entity.pdbx_description
1 polymer ?
#
loop_
_entity_poly.entity_id
_entity_poly.type
_entity_poly.pdbx_seq_one_letter_code
_entity_poly.pdbx_strand_id
1 'polypeptide(L)'
;KGKYPAILESPSHGAAARELFGHAQELLGEIESQGLLHARGVYGFWPARTDGDDVVLENGVRFPMLRQQVDHGDDKPYLSLADFVAPAGDHVGAFAVTAGLGVDELAARFSAEHDDYRA
;
A
#
# COMPACT_ATOMS: atom_id res chain seq x y z
N LYS A 1 -17.96 9.78 10.99
CA LYS A 1 -17.40 8.70 10.11
C LYS A 1 -18.09 8.77 8.74
N GLY A 2 -17.35 8.68 7.64
CA GLY A 2 -17.88 8.81 6.27
C GLY A 2 -16.77 8.59 5.23
N LYS A 3 -17.14 8.48 3.94
CA LYS A 3 -16.18 8.28 2.84
C LYS A 3 -15.85 9.61 2.16
N TYR A 4 -14.57 9.87 1.87
CA TYR A 4 -14.18 11.00 1.02
C TYR A 4 -14.65 10.79 -0.44
N PRO A 5 -15.13 11.84 -1.13
CA PRO A 5 -15.28 13.24 -0.67
C PRO A 5 -16.61 13.53 0.05
N ALA A 6 -17.59 12.62 0.03
CA ALA A 6 -18.93 12.86 0.58
C ALA A 6 -18.96 13.26 2.08
N ILE A 7 -17.95 12.87 2.87
CA ILE A 7 -17.83 13.27 4.28
C ILE A 7 -17.70 14.79 4.46
N LEU A 8 -17.19 15.52 3.46
CA LEU A 8 -17.01 16.98 3.51
C LEU A 8 -18.35 17.74 3.54
N GLU A 9 -19.39 17.14 2.95
CA GLU A 9 -20.77 17.66 2.91
C GLU A 9 -21.64 17.06 4.02
N SER A 10 -21.05 16.28 4.94
CA SER A 10 -21.81 15.67 6.04
C SER A 10 -22.44 16.75 6.92
N PRO A 11 -23.75 16.71 7.20
CA PRO A 11 -24.39 17.69 8.09
C PRO A 11 -23.81 17.72 9.50
N SER A 12 -23.31 16.58 9.99
CA SER A 12 -22.78 16.44 11.35
C SER A 12 -21.27 16.58 11.45
N HIS A 13 -20.52 16.22 10.40
CA HIS A 13 -19.05 16.16 10.45
C HIS A 13 -18.36 17.02 9.39
N GLY A 14 -19.11 17.61 8.45
CA GLY A 14 -18.55 18.25 7.26
C GLY A 14 -17.67 19.46 7.56
N ALA A 15 -18.03 20.25 8.57
CA ALA A 15 -17.23 21.40 9.00
C ALA A 15 -15.83 20.96 9.47
N ALA A 16 -15.76 20.05 10.44
CA ALA A 16 -14.50 19.52 10.97
C ALA A 16 -13.71 18.74 9.90
N ALA A 17 -14.39 18.01 9.00
CA ALA A 17 -13.74 17.28 7.92
C ALA A 17 -13.09 18.22 6.90
N ARG A 18 -13.73 19.34 6.56
CA ARG A 18 -13.16 20.37 5.67
C ARG A 18 -11.98 21.09 6.32
N GLU A 19 -12.08 21.40 7.60
CA GLU A 19 -10.98 21.98 8.39
C GLU A 19 -9.76 21.05 8.41
N LEU A 20 -9.93 19.79 8.82
CA LEU A 20 -8.85 18.80 8.83
C LEU A 20 -8.24 18.60 7.43
N PHE A 21 -9.07 18.55 6.39
CA PHE A 21 -8.58 18.45 5.01
C PHE A 21 -7.78 19.69 4.61
N GLY A 22 -8.21 20.89 5.00
CA GLY A 22 -7.48 22.14 4.77
C GLY A 22 -6.07 22.10 5.40
N HIS A 23 -5.99 21.78 6.70
CA HIS A 23 -4.71 21.67 7.39
C HIS A 23 -3.80 20.57 6.78
N ALA A 24 -4.37 19.45 6.35
CA ALA A 24 -3.61 18.39 5.70
C ALA A 24 -3.04 18.85 4.34
N GLN A 25 -3.80 19.61 3.56
CA GLN A 25 -3.34 20.16 2.28
C GLN A 25 -2.26 21.22 2.47
N GLU A 26 -2.35 22.05 3.52
CA GLU A 26 -1.31 23.01 3.89
C GLU A 26 0.00 22.29 4.27
N LEU A 27 -0.08 21.27 5.13
CA LEU A 27 1.08 20.47 5.51
C LEU A 27 1.68 19.72 4.31
N LEU A 28 0.84 19.18 3.43
CA LEU A 28 1.31 18.52 2.21
C LEU A 28 2.03 19.51 1.28
N GLY A 29 1.53 20.74 1.17
CA GLY A 29 2.21 21.82 0.45
C GLY A 29 3.56 22.20 1.06
N GLU A 30 3.68 22.20 2.40
CA GLU A 30 4.96 22.39 3.08
C GLU A 30 5.94 21.25 2.76
N ILE A 31 5.48 20.00 2.87
CA ILE A 31 6.27 18.81 2.57
C ILE A 31 6.80 18.84 1.13
N GLU A 32 5.96 19.21 0.17
CA GLU A 32 6.34 19.31 -1.24
C GLU A 32 7.33 20.45 -1.49
N SER A 33 7.00 21.67 -1.03
CA SER A 33 7.80 22.87 -1.31
C SER A 33 9.18 22.85 -0.64
N GLN A 34 9.29 22.24 0.54
CA GLN A 34 10.55 22.12 1.27
C GLN A 34 11.24 20.78 1.07
N GLY A 35 10.61 19.82 0.37
CA GLY A 35 11.16 18.48 0.16
C GLY A 35 11.37 17.72 1.46
N LEU A 36 10.47 17.88 2.44
CA LEU A 36 10.63 17.29 3.78
C LEU A 36 10.52 15.77 3.76
N LEU A 37 9.72 15.22 2.83
CA LEU A 37 9.56 13.79 2.62
C LEU A 37 9.98 13.41 1.21
N HIS A 38 10.59 12.23 1.09
CA HIS A 38 10.98 11.69 -0.21
C HIS A 38 10.28 10.38 -0.50
N ALA A 39 9.44 10.40 -1.54
CA ALA A 39 8.90 9.17 -2.10
C ALA A 39 9.98 8.40 -2.87
N ARG A 40 10.06 7.10 -2.63
CA ARG A 40 10.91 6.16 -3.37
C ARG A 40 10.10 4.93 -3.74
N GLY A 41 10.48 4.33 -4.85
CA GLY A 41 9.91 3.08 -5.31
C GLY A 41 10.95 2.26 -6.05
N VAL A 42 10.80 0.96 -5.95
CA VAL A 42 11.46 -0.02 -6.81
C VAL A 42 10.39 -0.97 -7.32
N TYR A 43 10.53 -1.41 -8.56
CA TYR A 43 9.66 -2.39 -9.18
C TYR A 43 10.46 -3.26 -10.14
N GLY A 44 9.90 -4.39 -10.52
CA GLY A 44 10.47 -5.24 -11.56
C GLY A 44 9.48 -6.26 -12.07
N PHE A 45 9.85 -6.88 -13.18
CA PHE A 45 9.13 -7.96 -13.84
C PHE A 45 10.12 -9.07 -14.14
N TRP A 46 9.71 -10.31 -13.90
CA TRP A 46 10.55 -11.48 -14.07
C TRP A 46 9.78 -12.58 -14.78
N PRO A 47 10.41 -13.30 -15.72
CA PRO A 47 9.87 -14.57 -16.18
C PRO A 47 9.73 -15.52 -14.99
N ALA A 48 8.59 -16.18 -14.94
CA ALA A 48 8.18 -17.03 -13.83
C ALA A 48 7.37 -18.23 -14.33
N ARG A 49 7.24 -19.22 -13.48
CA ARG A 49 6.32 -20.35 -13.66
C ARG A 49 5.82 -20.84 -12.31
N THR A 50 4.81 -21.67 -12.33
CA THR A 50 4.39 -22.40 -11.13
C THR A 50 5.16 -23.70 -10.92
N ASP A 51 5.37 -24.05 -9.65
CA ASP A 51 5.84 -25.34 -9.17
C ASP A 51 5.02 -25.73 -7.94
N GLY A 52 3.94 -26.48 -8.15
CA GLY A 52 2.92 -26.69 -7.12
C GLY A 52 2.24 -25.37 -6.74
N ASP A 53 2.24 -25.03 -5.45
CA ASP A 53 1.68 -23.79 -4.92
C ASP A 53 2.69 -22.62 -4.88
N ASP A 54 3.90 -22.80 -5.44
CA ASP A 54 4.91 -21.75 -5.48
C ASP A 54 4.97 -21.07 -6.86
N VAL A 55 5.28 -19.78 -6.87
CA VAL A 55 5.74 -19.06 -8.07
C VAL A 55 7.26 -19.02 -8.06
N VAL A 56 7.88 -19.56 -9.10
CA VAL A 56 9.33 -19.71 -9.23
C VAL A 56 9.84 -18.83 -10.37
N LEU A 57 10.75 -17.92 -10.04
CA LEU A 57 11.45 -17.09 -11.02
C LEU A 57 12.55 -17.89 -11.74
N GLU A 58 12.96 -17.45 -12.93
CA GLU A 58 14.06 -18.09 -13.67
C GLU A 58 15.39 -18.12 -12.89
N ASN A 59 15.65 -17.11 -12.06
CA ASN A 59 16.85 -17.05 -11.22
C ASN A 59 16.79 -17.97 -9.99
N GLY A 60 15.72 -18.76 -9.82
CA GLY A 60 15.55 -19.74 -8.75
C GLY A 60 14.91 -19.19 -7.47
N VAL A 61 14.61 -17.89 -7.39
CA VAL A 61 13.83 -17.33 -6.27
C VAL A 61 12.42 -17.90 -6.29
N ARG A 62 11.91 -18.30 -5.12
CA ARG A 62 10.57 -18.86 -4.94
C ARG A 62 9.72 -17.92 -4.09
N PHE A 63 8.49 -17.67 -4.52
CA PHE A 63 7.44 -17.05 -3.74
C PHE A 63 6.43 -18.13 -3.34
N PRO A 64 6.42 -18.57 -2.08
CA PRO A 64 5.44 -19.54 -1.61
C PRO A 64 4.06 -18.91 -1.52
N MET A 65 3.05 -19.57 -2.09
CA MET A 65 1.65 -19.14 -1.98
C MET A 65 0.86 -20.15 -1.15
N LEU A 66 -0.11 -19.65 -0.39
CA LEU A 66 -1.04 -20.51 0.33
C LEU A 66 -2.25 -20.81 -0.54
N ARG A 67 -2.74 -22.04 -0.44
CA ARG A 67 -4.02 -22.48 -1.02
C ARG A 67 -5.13 -22.35 0.03
N GLN A 68 -6.32 -21.94 -0.41
CA GLN A 68 -7.52 -21.98 0.42
C GLN A 68 -7.76 -23.40 0.97
N GLN A 69 -8.18 -23.50 2.24
CA GLN A 69 -8.43 -24.80 2.92
C GLN A 69 -9.82 -24.87 3.56
N VAL A 70 -10.68 -23.87 3.31
CA VAL A 70 -12.06 -23.85 3.83
C VAL A 70 -12.92 -24.68 2.91
N ASP A 71 -13.61 -25.69 3.45
CA ASP A 71 -14.58 -26.49 2.69
C ASP A 71 -15.71 -25.62 2.13
N HIS A 72 -15.81 -25.57 0.81
CA HIS A 72 -16.84 -24.84 0.07
C HIS A 72 -17.82 -25.78 -0.65
N GLY A 73 -17.75 -27.10 -0.39
CA GLY A 73 -18.41 -28.13 -1.18
C GLY A 73 -17.78 -28.31 -2.57
N ASP A 74 -18.35 -29.21 -3.38
CA ASP A 74 -17.77 -29.65 -4.66
C ASP A 74 -17.84 -28.60 -5.80
N ASP A 75 -18.53 -27.48 -5.59
CA ASP A 75 -18.83 -26.52 -6.66
C ASP A 75 -17.75 -25.46 -6.87
N LYS A 76 -16.71 -25.39 -6.03
CA LYS A 76 -15.69 -24.33 -6.11
C LYS A 76 -14.27 -24.86 -5.94
N PRO A 77 -13.33 -24.44 -6.80
CA PRO A 77 -11.92 -24.76 -6.60
C PRO A 77 -11.37 -24.05 -5.35
N TYR A 78 -10.45 -24.71 -4.66
CA TYR A 78 -9.63 -24.07 -3.63
C TYR A 78 -8.52 -23.26 -4.30
N LEU A 79 -8.61 -21.94 -4.26
CA LEU A 79 -7.69 -21.07 -5.00
C LEU A 79 -6.36 -20.88 -4.28
N SER A 80 -5.29 -20.78 -5.06
CA SER A 80 -3.98 -20.25 -4.70
C SER A 80 -3.62 -19.08 -5.62
N LEU A 81 -2.79 -18.14 -5.16
CA LEU A 81 -2.24 -17.10 -6.03
C LEU A 81 -1.38 -17.68 -7.16
N ALA A 82 -0.79 -18.86 -6.95
CA ALA A 82 -0.03 -19.57 -7.96
C ALA A 82 -0.89 -19.95 -9.18
N ASP A 83 -2.20 -20.22 -8.99
CA ASP A 83 -3.09 -20.68 -10.08
C ASP A 83 -3.22 -19.67 -11.23
N PHE A 84 -2.82 -18.42 -11.00
CA PHE A 84 -2.84 -17.33 -11.99
C PHE A 84 -1.52 -17.14 -12.75
N VAL A 85 -0.56 -18.05 -12.59
CA VAL A 85 0.73 -18.03 -13.29
C VAL A 85 0.90 -19.35 -14.06
N ALA A 86 1.19 -19.27 -15.36
CA ALA A 86 1.29 -20.47 -16.19
C ALA A 86 2.51 -21.35 -15.80
N PRO A 87 2.37 -22.70 -15.80
CA PRO A 87 3.47 -23.61 -15.48
C PRO A 87 4.53 -23.70 -16.59
N ALA A 88 4.18 -23.32 -17.83
CA ALA A 88 5.02 -23.42 -19.01
C ALA A 88 5.53 -22.06 -19.52
N GLY A 89 5.82 -21.14 -18.60
CA GLY A 89 6.40 -19.83 -18.89
C GLY A 89 5.36 -18.71 -18.87
N ASP A 90 5.53 -17.80 -17.91
CA ASP A 90 4.72 -16.61 -17.67
C ASP A 90 5.61 -15.52 -17.05
N HIS A 91 5.03 -14.44 -16.52
CA HIS A 91 5.75 -13.39 -15.82
C HIS A 91 5.05 -13.01 -14.51
N VAL A 92 5.84 -12.58 -13.53
CA VAL A 92 5.33 -11.93 -12.32
C VAL A 92 6.00 -10.57 -12.14
N GLY A 93 5.24 -9.61 -11.63
CA GLY A 93 5.75 -8.31 -11.23
C GLY A 93 5.68 -8.13 -9.72
N ALA A 94 6.62 -7.36 -9.18
CA ALA A 94 6.61 -6.95 -7.77
C ALA A 94 7.11 -5.51 -7.65
N PHE A 95 6.69 -4.85 -6.59
CA PHE A 95 7.11 -3.49 -6.27
C PHE A 95 7.23 -3.30 -4.76
N ALA A 96 8.06 -2.34 -4.36
CA ALA A 96 8.12 -1.80 -3.01
C ALA A 96 8.19 -0.28 -3.10
N VAL A 97 7.38 0.41 -2.31
CA VAL A 97 7.27 1.87 -2.30
C VAL A 97 7.32 2.40 -0.88
N THR A 98 7.80 3.63 -0.73
CA THR A 98 7.71 4.41 0.50
C THR A 98 7.45 5.86 0.14
N ALA A 99 6.61 6.54 0.93
CA ALA A 99 6.43 7.99 0.89
C ALA A 99 7.03 8.66 2.15
N GLY A 100 7.73 7.89 2.98
CA GLY A 100 8.05 8.27 4.37
C GLY A 100 9.53 8.39 4.69
N LEU A 101 10.43 8.51 3.69
CA LEU A 101 11.81 8.89 4.01
C LEU A 101 11.79 10.35 4.50
N GLY A 102 12.20 10.61 5.74
CA GLY A 102 12.06 11.90 6.41
C GLY A 102 10.90 11.99 7.40
N VAL A 103 10.03 10.96 7.49
CA VAL A 103 8.81 11.02 8.32
C VAL A 103 9.13 11.02 9.81
N ASP A 104 10.09 10.20 10.24
CA ASP A 104 10.47 10.09 11.64
C ASP A 104 11.13 11.39 12.12
N GLU A 105 11.97 12.02 11.28
CA GLU A 105 12.60 13.30 11.57
C GLU A 105 11.57 14.44 11.64
N LEU A 106 10.61 14.46 10.71
CA LEU A 106 9.55 15.46 10.67
C LEU A 106 8.63 15.36 11.90
N ALA A 107 8.20 14.15 12.26
CA ALA A 107 7.38 13.90 13.44
C ALA A 107 8.11 14.25 14.74
N ALA A 108 9.40 13.90 14.84
CA ALA A 108 10.24 14.24 15.98
C ALA A 108 10.41 15.76 16.15
N ARG A 109 10.52 16.51 15.05
CA ARG A 109 10.55 17.99 15.07
C ARG A 109 9.25 18.56 15.67
N PHE A 110 8.08 18.14 15.17
CA PHE A 110 6.80 18.62 15.70
C PHE A 110 6.59 18.25 17.17
N SER A 111 6.98 17.04 17.57
CA SER A 111 6.94 16.62 18.98
C SER A 111 7.82 17.49 19.89
N ALA A 112 9.03 17.85 19.43
CA ALA A 112 9.94 18.74 20.16
C ALA A 112 9.41 20.18 20.27
N GLU A 113 8.57 20.60 19.32
CA GLU A 113 7.86 21.88 19.30
C GLU A 113 6.54 21.83 20.09
N HIS A 114 6.21 20.70 20.72
CA HIS A 114 4.95 20.45 21.43
C HIS A 114 3.70 20.60 20.53
N ASP A 115 3.83 20.28 19.25
CA ASP A 115 2.74 20.27 18.28
C ASP A 115 2.23 18.84 18.06
N ASP A 116 1.44 18.35 19.01
CA ASP A 116 0.83 17.00 18.97
C ASP A 116 -0.18 16.83 17.82
N TYR A 117 -0.65 17.92 17.21
CA TYR A 117 -1.60 17.86 16.09
C TYR A 117 -0.89 17.57 14.77
N ARG A 118 0.33 18.08 14.60
CA ARG A 118 1.15 17.89 13.38
C ARG A 118 2.13 16.72 13.47
N ALA A 119 2.53 16.31 14.67
CA ALA A 119 3.42 15.16 14.90
C ALA A 119 2.81 13.83 14.42
#